data_AF-A0A937JUL8-F1
#
_entry.id   AF-A0A937JUL8-F1
#
_cell.length_a   1.000
_cell.length_b   1.000
_cell.length_c   1.000
_cell.angle_alpha   90.00
_cell.angle_beta   90.00
_cell.angle_gamma   90.00
#
_symmetry.space_group_name_H-M   'P 1'
#
loop_
_entity.id
_entity.type
_entity.pdbx_description
1 polymer ?
#
loop_
_entity_poly.entity_id
_entity_poly.type
_entity_poly.pdbx_seq_one_letter_code
_entity_poly.pdbx_strand_id
1 'polypeptide(L)'
;MKRSGLAALMGGIAAVCLVPVMSQEAHAFSLSSDWSYSNDALGDGSGGSTYDIRGIAMRLVGDELHVALNSNLAITGTSHSSAADGNIGWGDLFFNFTGKSFNEAQGSLFGVRFAGTNDSAVAVGVYSDVRATSVTSSNYGYSSLNQYYNAGFDRANTMGSEGLTTQLDVLNYFGGSGPINNTIGSGNRIGDVTMLSASLLSGLNFGSNAGSQTFGFSINRNLLPSGSFLSNVFLECGNDGVAIQSEAVPEPATMAGAVLGLAGLAAAKRKQRRKEAAS
;
A
#
# COMPACT_ATOMS: atom_id res chain seq x y z
N MET A 1 44.56 68.98 -19.03
CA MET A 1 43.08 68.81 -19.07
C MET A 1 42.79 67.66 -20.03
N LYS A 2 42.58 66.39 -19.64
CA LYS A 2 41.43 65.81 -18.90
C LYS A 2 40.08 66.37 -19.39
N ARG A 3 39.42 65.71 -20.35
CA ARG A 3 38.45 64.61 -20.16
C ARG A 3 37.80 64.21 -21.50
N SER A 4 37.77 62.91 -21.72
CA SER A 4 36.97 62.18 -22.70
C SER A 4 35.62 61.80 -22.06
N GLY A 5 34.60 61.55 -22.87
CA GLY A 5 33.33 60.91 -22.48
C GLY A 5 32.20 61.29 -23.44
N LEU A 6 31.25 60.42 -23.81
CA LEU A 6 31.00 59.00 -23.54
C LEU A 6 29.90 58.62 -24.55
N ALA A 7 30.09 57.59 -25.37
CA ALA A 7 29.03 57.08 -26.25
C ALA A 7 28.14 56.12 -25.44
N ALA A 8 26.83 56.39 -25.41
CA ALA A 8 25.84 55.56 -24.75
C ALA A 8 25.52 54.33 -25.61
N LEU A 9 25.79 53.12 -25.10
CA LEU A 9 25.28 51.86 -25.65
C LEU A 9 24.05 51.45 -24.84
N MET A 10 22.88 51.49 -25.46
CA MET A 10 21.64 50.95 -24.90
C MET A 10 21.67 49.41 -24.98
N GLY A 11 21.82 48.75 -23.83
CA GLY A 11 21.59 47.31 -23.70
C GLY A 11 20.13 47.05 -23.32
N GLY A 12 19.34 46.52 -24.25
CA GLY A 12 17.98 46.05 -23.98
C GLY A 12 18.00 44.73 -23.21
N ILE A 13 17.40 44.70 -22.02
CA ILE A 13 17.17 43.48 -21.24
C ILE A 13 15.86 42.87 -21.74
N ALA A 14 15.95 41.73 -22.44
CA ALA A 14 14.79 40.89 -22.73
C ALA A 14 14.36 40.16 -21.45
N ALA A 15 13.31 40.65 -20.80
CA ALA A 15 12.65 39.93 -19.71
C ALA A 15 11.85 38.75 -20.29
N VAL A 16 12.44 37.55 -20.25
CA VAL A 16 11.73 36.31 -20.54
C VAL A 16 10.84 36.00 -19.33
N CYS A 17 9.55 36.28 -19.43
CA CYS A 17 8.54 35.81 -18.49
C CYS A 17 8.47 34.28 -18.57
N LEU A 18 9.09 33.60 -17.60
CA LEU A 18 8.85 32.18 -17.35
C LEU A 18 7.43 32.05 -16.81
N VAL A 19 6.51 31.61 -17.66
CA VAL A 19 5.19 31.15 -17.21
C VAL A 19 5.43 29.84 -16.45
N PRO A 20 5.07 29.71 -15.17
CA PRO A 20 5.06 28.42 -14.52
C PRO A 20 4.00 27.56 -15.21
N VAL A 21 4.46 26.61 -16.04
CA VAL A 21 3.60 25.53 -16.51
C VAL A 21 3.33 24.69 -15.28
N MET A 22 2.14 24.83 -14.69
CA MET A 22 1.64 23.88 -13.72
C MET A 22 1.43 22.57 -14.48
N SER A 23 2.40 21.65 -14.38
CA SER A 23 2.24 20.31 -14.90
C SER A 23 1.24 19.59 -14.00
N GLN A 24 0.05 19.37 -14.54
CA GLN A 24 -0.90 18.43 -13.97
C GLN A 24 -0.32 17.02 -14.15
N GLU A 25 -0.12 16.30 -13.04
CA GLU A 25 0.53 15.00 -13.00
C GLU A 25 -0.27 13.91 -13.73
N ALA A 26 0.44 12.93 -14.29
CA ALA A 26 -0.11 11.77 -14.97
C ALA A 26 -0.36 10.63 -13.95
N HIS A 27 -1.53 9.98 -14.05
CA HIS A 27 -1.98 8.94 -13.13
C HIS A 27 -1.17 7.64 -13.27
N ALA A 28 -0.29 7.39 -12.30
CA ALA A 28 0.17 6.06 -11.87
C ALA A 28 -0.89 5.44 -10.93
N PHE A 29 -0.74 4.19 -10.49
CA PHE A 29 -1.45 3.74 -9.27
C PHE A 29 -0.82 4.42 -8.04
N SER A 30 -0.94 5.75 -8.01
CA SER A 30 -0.83 6.55 -6.81
C SER A 30 -2.08 6.25 -6.01
N LEU A 31 -1.95 5.92 -4.72
CA LEU A 31 -3.09 6.11 -3.83
C LEU A 31 -3.61 7.53 -4.06
N SER A 32 -4.78 7.62 -4.68
CA SER A 32 -5.36 8.89 -5.10
C SER A 32 -6.37 9.32 -4.04
N SER A 33 -7.03 10.45 -4.26
CA SER A 33 -8.23 10.80 -3.49
C SER A 33 -9.37 9.81 -3.72
N ASP A 34 -9.34 9.08 -4.84
CA ASP A 34 -10.32 8.05 -5.17
C ASP A 34 -9.90 6.68 -4.62
N TRP A 35 -10.90 5.82 -4.41
CA TRP A 35 -10.68 4.46 -3.94
C TRP A 35 -10.03 3.59 -5.02
N SER A 36 -8.91 3.00 -4.64
CA SER A 36 -8.32 1.86 -5.34
C SER A 36 -8.82 0.56 -4.73
N TYR A 37 -9.10 -0.46 -5.54
CA TYR A 37 -9.70 -1.71 -5.10
C TYR A 37 -8.83 -2.91 -5.47
N SER A 38 -8.85 -3.92 -4.62
CA SER A 38 -8.48 -5.29 -4.96
C SER A 38 -9.63 -6.19 -4.54
N ASN A 39 -10.26 -6.85 -5.51
CA ASN A 39 -11.43 -7.71 -5.27
C ASN A 39 -10.98 -9.16 -5.17
N ASP A 40 -11.47 -9.84 -4.15
CA ASP A 40 -11.14 -11.23 -3.87
C ASP A 40 -11.96 -12.19 -4.73
N ALA A 41 -11.55 -13.46 -4.78
CA ALA A 41 -12.37 -14.48 -5.39
C ALA A 41 -13.66 -14.71 -4.57
N LEU A 42 -14.63 -15.41 -5.15
CA LEU A 42 -15.84 -15.78 -4.43
C LEU A 42 -15.79 -17.26 -4.06
N GLY A 43 -16.09 -17.56 -2.79
CA GLY A 43 -16.23 -18.94 -2.31
C GLY A 43 -14.92 -19.71 -2.22
N ASP A 44 -13.81 -19.00 -2.04
CA ASP A 44 -12.52 -19.47 -1.58
C ASP A 44 -12.38 -19.40 -0.06
N GLY A 45 -13.13 -18.52 0.62
CA GLY A 45 -13.33 -18.56 2.07
C GLY A 45 -13.79 -19.94 2.57
N SER A 46 -12.88 -20.66 3.25
CA SER A 46 -13.21 -21.97 3.82
C SER A 46 -14.09 -21.84 5.08
N GLY A 47 -14.96 -22.81 5.36
CA GLY A 47 -15.88 -22.74 6.51
C GLY A 47 -17.19 -21.98 6.22
N GLY A 48 -17.40 -21.55 4.98
CA GLY A 48 -18.67 -21.00 4.49
C GLY A 48 -18.63 -19.49 4.28
N SER A 49 -19.70 -18.97 3.67
CA SER A 49 -19.73 -17.60 3.14
C SER A 49 -19.48 -16.48 4.16
N THR A 50 -19.58 -16.77 5.47
CA THR A 50 -19.23 -15.83 6.54
C THR A 50 -17.77 -15.41 6.48
N TYR A 51 -16.87 -16.32 6.11
CA TYR A 51 -15.44 -16.11 6.08
C TYR A 51 -14.93 -15.58 4.74
N ASP A 52 -15.81 -15.39 3.76
CA ASP A 52 -15.44 -14.82 2.47
C ASP A 52 -15.13 -13.33 2.61
N ILE A 53 -13.86 -12.98 2.46
CA ILE A 53 -13.42 -11.63 2.12
C ILE A 53 -13.86 -11.36 0.67
N ARG A 54 -14.24 -10.12 0.39
CA ARG A 54 -14.68 -9.69 -0.95
C ARG A 54 -13.75 -8.67 -1.57
N GLY A 55 -13.00 -7.97 -0.72
CA GLY A 55 -11.98 -7.07 -1.19
C GLY A 55 -11.46 -6.14 -0.12
N ILE A 56 -10.42 -5.44 -0.54
CA ILE A 56 -9.83 -4.32 0.18
C ILE A 56 -9.82 -3.10 -0.74
N ALA A 57 -10.06 -1.93 -0.17
CA ALA A 57 -9.93 -0.67 -0.87
C ALA A 57 -9.06 0.31 -0.08
N MET A 58 -8.30 1.13 -0.77
CA MET A 58 -7.44 2.15 -0.17
C MET A 58 -7.54 3.48 -0.90
N ARG A 59 -7.42 4.60 -0.17
CA ARG A 59 -7.28 5.96 -0.73
C ARG A 59 -6.49 6.86 0.20
N LEU A 60 -6.00 7.98 -0.30
CA LEU A 60 -5.40 9.05 0.51
C LEU A 60 -6.35 10.24 0.65
N VAL A 61 -6.52 10.73 1.87
CA VAL A 61 -7.27 11.97 2.18
C VAL A 61 -6.37 12.86 3.02
N GLY A 62 -5.68 13.80 2.37
CA GLY A 62 -4.61 14.57 3.02
C GLY A 62 -3.49 13.64 3.51
N ASP A 63 -3.16 13.72 4.80
CA ASP A 63 -2.15 12.87 5.44
C ASP A 63 -2.71 11.54 5.98
N GLU A 64 -3.96 11.20 5.66
CA GLU A 64 -4.57 9.94 6.09
C GLU A 64 -4.62 8.91 4.97
N LEU A 65 -4.09 7.71 5.25
CA LEU A 65 -4.40 6.52 4.46
C LEU A 65 -5.69 5.92 4.99
N HIS A 66 -6.73 5.93 4.17
CA HIS A 66 -8.01 5.27 4.45
C HIS A 66 -7.96 3.86 3.86
N VAL A 67 -8.33 2.87 4.68
CA VAL A 67 -8.47 1.48 4.26
C VAL A 67 -9.90 1.05 4.54
N ALA A 68 -10.52 0.35 3.59
CA ALA A 68 -11.81 -0.28 3.75
C ALA A 68 -11.74 -1.77 3.41
N LEU A 69 -12.43 -2.59 4.18
CA LEU A 69 -12.55 -4.02 3.98
C LEU A 69 -14.03 -4.35 3.80
N ASN A 70 -14.30 -5.25 2.87
CA ASN A 70 -15.64 -5.78 2.64
C ASN A 70 -15.61 -7.31 2.73
N SER A 71 -16.55 -7.88 3.49
CA SER A 71 -16.71 -9.32 3.68
C SER A 71 -18.11 -9.62 4.21
N ASN A 72 -18.35 -10.87 4.61
CA ASN A 72 -19.51 -11.21 5.44
C ASN A 72 -19.19 -11.32 6.93
N LEU A 73 -17.92 -11.23 7.31
CA LEU A 73 -17.45 -11.29 8.69
C LEU A 73 -17.48 -9.89 9.33
N ALA A 74 -18.16 -9.76 10.47
CA ALA A 74 -18.14 -8.51 11.22
C ALA A 74 -16.73 -8.16 11.69
N ILE A 75 -16.44 -6.89 11.95
CA ILE A 75 -15.14 -6.47 12.49
C ILE A 75 -14.81 -7.12 13.84
N THR A 76 -15.83 -7.51 14.59
CA THR A 76 -15.73 -8.23 15.87
C THR A 76 -15.56 -9.74 15.71
N GLY A 77 -15.43 -10.25 14.48
CA GLY A 77 -15.42 -11.68 14.20
C GLY A 77 -16.79 -12.34 14.34
N THR A 78 -16.77 -13.67 14.44
CA THR A 78 -17.93 -14.53 14.68
C THR A 78 -17.59 -15.59 15.70
N SER A 79 -18.56 -15.98 16.53
CA SER A 79 -18.36 -17.06 17.49
C SER A 79 -18.06 -18.38 16.79
N HIS A 80 -17.08 -19.12 17.28
CA HIS A 80 -16.71 -20.44 16.79
C HIS A 80 -16.21 -21.30 17.95
N SER A 81 -16.92 -22.38 18.27
CA SER A 81 -16.66 -23.19 19.48
C SER A 81 -15.30 -23.91 19.50
N SER A 82 -14.64 -24.03 18.35
CA SER A 82 -13.32 -24.67 18.24
C SER A 82 -12.16 -23.68 18.18
N ALA A 83 -12.44 -22.38 18.22
CA ALA A 83 -11.40 -21.36 18.41
C ALA A 83 -11.05 -21.25 19.90
N ALA A 84 -9.78 -20.95 20.20
CA ALA A 84 -9.25 -20.97 21.55
C ALA A 84 -9.95 -19.98 22.50
N ASP A 85 -10.37 -18.83 21.99
CA ASP A 85 -11.12 -17.79 22.72
C ASP A 85 -12.64 -17.83 22.43
N GLY A 86 -13.10 -18.78 21.61
CA GLY A 86 -14.49 -18.92 21.17
C GLY A 86 -14.90 -17.98 20.04
N ASN A 87 -13.96 -17.29 19.38
CA ASN A 87 -14.18 -16.35 18.30
C ASN A 87 -13.20 -16.60 17.13
N ILE A 88 -13.64 -16.38 15.89
CA ILE A 88 -12.74 -16.25 14.73
C ILE A 88 -12.94 -14.85 14.18
N GLY A 89 -11.88 -14.06 14.19
CA GLY A 89 -11.84 -12.69 13.73
C GLY A 89 -10.90 -12.45 12.55
N TRP A 90 -10.55 -11.19 12.41
CA TRP A 90 -9.61 -10.68 11.42
C TRP A 90 -8.19 -10.77 11.97
N GLY A 91 -7.23 -11.17 11.14
CA GLY A 91 -5.82 -10.93 11.40
C GLY A 91 -5.47 -9.43 11.26
N ASP A 92 -4.17 -9.15 11.22
CA ASP A 92 -3.69 -7.77 11.05
C ASP A 92 -3.47 -7.43 9.57
N LEU A 93 -3.56 -6.13 9.25
CA LEU A 93 -3.16 -5.62 7.95
C LEU A 93 -1.65 -5.35 7.95
N PHE A 94 -0.92 -5.96 7.03
CA PHE A 94 0.51 -5.74 6.86
C PHE A 94 0.79 -4.85 5.66
N PHE A 95 1.92 -4.14 5.71
CA PHE A 95 2.50 -3.42 4.59
C PHE A 95 3.97 -3.83 4.45
N ASN A 96 4.35 -4.26 3.25
CA ASN A 96 5.70 -4.65 2.91
C ASN A 96 6.25 -3.73 1.82
N PHE A 97 7.17 -2.85 2.22
CA PHE A 97 7.85 -1.88 1.34
C PHE A 97 9.20 -2.41 0.81
N THR A 98 9.59 -3.64 1.16
CA THR A 98 10.94 -4.14 0.90
C THR A 98 11.14 -4.69 -0.52
N GLY A 99 10.05 -5.00 -1.22
CA GLY A 99 10.06 -5.73 -2.49
C GLY A 99 10.45 -7.21 -2.36
N LYS A 100 10.58 -7.73 -1.13
CA LYS A 100 10.89 -9.15 -0.85
C LYS A 100 9.64 -9.93 -0.48
N SER A 101 9.77 -11.25 -0.39
CA SER A 101 8.71 -12.12 0.16
C SER A 101 8.34 -11.73 1.60
N PHE A 102 7.14 -12.11 2.05
CA PHE A 102 6.64 -11.83 3.40
C PHE A 102 7.56 -12.40 4.49
N ASN A 103 8.13 -13.58 4.25
CA ASN A 103 9.04 -14.24 5.20
C ASN A 103 10.41 -13.56 5.25
N GLU A 104 10.92 -13.06 4.12
CA GLU A 104 12.19 -12.32 4.09
C GLU A 104 12.06 -10.90 4.66
N ALA A 105 10.86 -10.33 4.63
CA ALA A 105 10.56 -9.00 5.16
C ALA A 105 10.32 -8.96 6.68
N GLN A 106 10.37 -10.10 7.38
CA GLN A 106 10.14 -10.17 8.83
C GLN A 106 11.09 -9.24 9.60
N GLY A 107 10.52 -8.39 10.46
CA GLY A 107 11.24 -7.33 11.16
C GLY A 107 11.46 -6.05 10.33
N SER A 108 10.93 -5.99 9.12
CA SER A 108 10.86 -4.80 8.25
C SER A 108 9.43 -4.53 7.76
N LEU A 109 8.46 -5.32 8.20
CA LEU A 109 7.05 -5.10 7.95
C LEU A 109 6.55 -3.91 8.77
N PHE A 110 5.54 -3.24 8.23
CA PHE A 110 4.63 -2.41 9.01
C PHE A 110 3.32 -3.17 9.20
N GLY A 111 2.66 -2.97 10.32
CA GLY A 111 1.44 -3.68 10.68
C GLY A 111 0.42 -2.76 11.30
N VAL A 112 -0.86 -3.07 11.07
CA VAL A 112 -1.99 -2.37 11.68
C VAL A 112 -2.90 -3.39 12.32
N ARG A 113 -2.94 -3.37 13.66
CA ARG A 113 -3.99 -4.05 14.41
C ARG A 113 -5.18 -3.11 14.52
N PHE A 114 -6.24 -3.41 13.78
CA PHE A 114 -7.46 -2.58 13.73
C PHE A 114 -8.63 -3.22 14.47
N ALA A 115 -8.71 -4.55 14.52
CA ALA A 115 -9.79 -5.27 15.18
C ALA A 115 -9.51 -5.48 16.68
N GLY A 116 -10.53 -5.24 17.51
CA GLY A 116 -10.42 -5.41 18.97
C GLY A 116 -10.33 -6.87 19.41
N THR A 117 -11.06 -7.75 18.72
CA THR A 117 -11.20 -9.20 18.99
C THR A 117 -10.13 -10.05 18.32
N ASN A 118 -9.00 -9.44 17.92
CA ASN A 118 -7.91 -10.11 17.23
C ASN A 118 -6.90 -10.69 18.24
N ASP A 119 -6.31 -11.84 17.93
CA ASP A 119 -5.44 -12.66 18.77
C ASP A 119 -3.97 -12.23 18.77
N SER A 120 -3.66 -11.08 18.17
CA SER A 120 -2.30 -10.53 18.15
C SER A 120 -1.78 -10.27 19.55
N ALA A 121 -0.46 -10.34 19.70
CA ALA A 121 0.22 -10.09 20.97
C ALA A 121 0.31 -8.60 21.34
N VAL A 122 -0.10 -7.70 20.45
CA VAL A 122 0.00 -6.24 20.61
C VAL A 122 -1.37 -5.59 20.67
N ALA A 123 -1.53 -4.41 21.27
CA ALA A 123 -2.82 -3.69 21.29
C ALA A 123 -3.20 -3.09 19.92
N VAL A 124 -4.41 -2.54 19.79
CA VAL A 124 -4.84 -1.79 18.59
C VAL A 124 -3.89 -0.61 18.33
N GLY A 125 -3.42 -0.47 17.10
CA GLY A 125 -2.43 0.54 16.72
C GLY A 125 -1.69 0.24 15.43
N VAL A 126 -0.79 1.16 15.08
CA VAL A 126 0.14 1.05 13.95
C VAL A 126 1.52 0.69 14.48
N TYR A 127 2.21 -0.22 13.79
CA TYR A 127 3.47 -0.79 14.23
C TYR A 127 4.53 -0.78 13.13
N SER A 128 5.79 -0.49 13.49
CA SER A 128 7.00 -0.73 12.66
C SER A 128 7.78 -1.94 13.17
N ASP A 129 8.78 -2.35 12.38
CA ASP A 129 9.71 -3.46 12.70
C ASP A 129 8.96 -4.76 13.03
N VAL A 130 7.84 -4.96 12.34
CA VAL A 130 6.88 -6.00 12.67
C VAL A 130 7.45 -7.37 12.32
N ARG A 131 7.36 -8.29 13.27
CA ARG A 131 7.44 -9.72 13.04
C ARG A 131 6.05 -10.32 13.19
N ALA A 132 5.55 -10.84 12.09
CA ALA A 132 4.27 -11.53 12.07
C ALA A 132 4.41 -12.93 12.70
N THR A 133 3.32 -13.40 13.27
CA THR A 133 3.15 -14.76 13.79
C THR A 133 1.86 -15.35 13.24
N SER A 134 1.69 -16.65 13.42
CA SER A 134 0.47 -17.34 13.04
C SER A 134 -0.37 -17.65 14.28
N VAL A 135 -1.67 -17.40 14.17
CA VAL A 135 -2.68 -17.84 15.15
C VAL A 135 -3.66 -18.86 14.55
N THR A 136 -3.39 -19.37 13.35
CA THR A 136 -4.33 -20.24 12.63
C THR A 136 -4.65 -21.52 13.38
N SER A 137 -3.65 -22.16 14.01
CA SER A 137 -3.87 -23.38 14.79
C SER A 137 -4.78 -23.18 15.99
N SER A 138 -4.74 -21.98 16.59
CA SER A 138 -5.62 -21.61 17.71
C SER A 138 -7.04 -21.30 17.26
N ASN A 139 -7.21 -21.01 15.97
CA ASN A 139 -8.45 -20.55 15.36
C ASN A 139 -9.08 -21.58 14.42
N TYR A 140 -8.80 -22.88 14.62
CA TYR A 140 -9.31 -23.96 13.77
C TYR A 140 -8.97 -23.79 12.28
N GLY A 141 -7.79 -23.24 12.03
CA GLY A 141 -7.31 -22.83 10.72
C GLY A 141 -6.35 -23.80 10.04
N TYR A 142 -5.87 -23.39 8.88
CA TYR A 142 -4.87 -24.15 8.12
C TYR A 142 -3.47 -23.96 8.69
N SER A 143 -2.69 -25.04 8.67
CA SER A 143 -1.28 -25.02 9.06
C SER A 143 -0.36 -24.45 7.98
N SER A 144 -0.85 -24.32 6.74
CA SER A 144 -0.11 -23.73 5.62
C SER A 144 -1.02 -23.39 4.43
N LEU A 145 -0.56 -22.52 3.53
CA LEU A 145 -1.27 -22.21 2.28
C LEU A 145 -1.42 -23.42 1.36
N ASN A 146 -0.43 -24.32 1.31
CA ASN A 146 -0.57 -25.58 0.57
C ASN A 146 -1.71 -26.43 1.12
N GLN A 147 -1.89 -26.48 2.45
CA GLN A 147 -3.01 -27.22 3.03
C GLN A 147 -4.36 -26.60 2.65
N TYR A 148 -4.45 -25.26 2.67
CA TYR A 148 -5.63 -24.52 2.23
C TYR A 148 -5.98 -24.80 0.77
N TYR A 149 -5.01 -24.68 -0.14
CA TYR A 149 -5.22 -24.96 -1.56
C TYR A 149 -5.55 -26.42 -1.84
N ASN A 150 -4.85 -27.37 -1.20
CA ASN A 150 -5.13 -28.79 -1.33
C ASN A 150 -6.51 -29.19 -0.79
N ALA A 151 -7.11 -28.37 0.07
CA ALA A 151 -8.50 -28.55 0.54
C ALA A 151 -9.55 -28.06 -0.48
N GLY A 152 -9.14 -27.52 -1.63
CA GLY A 152 -10.02 -27.19 -2.76
C GLY A 152 -10.43 -25.72 -2.87
N PHE A 153 -9.76 -24.83 -2.12
CA PHE A 153 -10.06 -23.40 -2.07
C PHE A 153 -9.19 -22.55 -2.99
N ASP A 154 -8.35 -23.16 -3.82
CA ASP A 154 -7.62 -22.46 -4.87
C ASP A 154 -8.56 -21.91 -5.96
N ARG A 155 -8.50 -20.60 -6.19
CA ARG A 155 -9.25 -19.84 -7.19
C ARG A 155 -8.36 -18.81 -7.88
N ALA A 156 -8.76 -18.35 -9.06
CA ALA A 156 -8.17 -17.15 -9.62
C ALA A 156 -8.44 -15.96 -8.67
N ASN A 157 -7.41 -15.16 -8.39
CA ASN A 157 -7.48 -14.03 -7.46
C ASN A 157 -7.80 -14.40 -5.99
N THR A 158 -7.36 -15.56 -5.50
CA THR A 158 -7.57 -16.01 -4.08
C THR A 158 -6.94 -15.08 -3.03
N MET A 159 -6.18 -14.07 -3.46
CA MET A 159 -5.61 -13.05 -2.58
C MET A 159 -5.88 -11.66 -3.14
N GLY A 160 -7.00 -11.49 -3.85
CA GLY A 160 -7.33 -10.26 -4.54
C GLY A 160 -6.85 -10.15 -5.99
N SER A 161 -7.36 -9.13 -6.67
CA SER A 161 -7.14 -8.86 -8.10
C SER A 161 -5.92 -7.99 -8.39
N GLU A 162 -5.29 -7.39 -7.38
CA GLU A 162 -4.14 -6.49 -7.53
C GLU A 162 -2.94 -6.98 -6.72
N GLY A 163 -1.86 -7.37 -7.42
CA GLY A 163 -0.61 -7.85 -6.82
C GLY A 163 -0.47 -9.38 -6.83
N LEU A 164 -1.20 -10.08 -5.96
CA LEU A 164 -1.08 -11.55 -5.81
C LEU A 164 -2.19 -12.31 -6.54
N THR A 165 -2.20 -12.23 -7.87
CA THR A 165 -3.34 -12.69 -8.69
C THR A 165 -3.36 -14.19 -8.98
N THR A 166 -2.21 -14.87 -8.88
CA THR A 166 -2.10 -16.31 -9.12
C THR A 166 -1.63 -17.07 -7.89
N GLN A 167 -2.00 -18.34 -7.79
CA GLN A 167 -1.51 -19.24 -6.74
C GLN A 167 0.03 -19.22 -6.64
N LEU A 168 0.73 -19.19 -7.77
CA LEU A 168 2.19 -19.14 -7.80
C LEU A 168 2.72 -17.85 -7.17
N ASP A 169 2.10 -16.70 -7.43
CA ASP A 169 2.48 -15.42 -6.82
C ASP A 169 2.31 -15.46 -5.30
N VAL A 170 1.17 -15.99 -4.84
CA VAL A 170 0.87 -16.14 -3.42
C VAL A 170 1.90 -17.05 -2.73
N LEU A 171 2.18 -18.21 -3.33
CA LEU A 171 3.16 -19.16 -2.79
C LEU A 171 4.59 -18.61 -2.82
N ASN A 172 4.96 -17.84 -3.84
CA ASN A 172 6.26 -17.17 -3.90
C ASN A 172 6.38 -16.09 -2.82
N TYR A 173 5.30 -15.38 -2.52
CA TYR A 173 5.31 -14.29 -1.55
C TYR A 173 5.24 -14.77 -0.10
N PHE A 174 4.33 -15.68 0.25
CA PHE A 174 4.14 -16.14 1.63
C PHE A 174 4.88 -17.45 1.94
N GLY A 175 5.29 -18.21 0.92
CA GLY A 175 5.71 -19.60 1.07
C GLY A 175 4.52 -20.56 1.15
N GLY A 176 4.71 -21.80 0.70
CA GLY A 176 3.62 -22.78 0.64
C GLY A 176 3.46 -23.70 1.85
N SER A 177 4.56 -24.09 2.49
CA SER A 177 4.57 -25.18 3.49
C SER A 177 4.70 -24.72 4.94
N GLY A 178 4.90 -23.42 5.17
CA GLY A 178 5.02 -22.84 6.50
C GLY A 178 3.69 -22.35 7.06
N PRO A 179 3.66 -21.95 8.35
CA PRO A 179 2.49 -21.36 8.96
C PRO A 179 2.08 -20.06 8.25
N ILE A 180 0.78 -19.78 8.22
CA ILE A 180 0.23 -18.54 7.67
C ILE A 180 0.38 -17.46 8.73
N ASN A 181 1.38 -16.59 8.57
CA ASN A 181 1.67 -15.51 9.50
C ASN A 181 0.68 -14.35 9.28
N ASN A 182 -0.35 -14.29 10.11
CA ASN A 182 -1.54 -13.44 9.92
C ASN A 182 -1.77 -12.41 11.05
N THR A 183 -0.96 -12.42 12.10
CA THR A 183 -1.07 -11.49 13.24
C THR A 183 0.28 -10.92 13.63
N ILE A 184 0.31 -9.76 14.28
CA ILE A 184 1.54 -9.13 14.77
C ILE A 184 1.97 -9.88 16.04
N GLY A 185 3.09 -10.60 15.94
CA GLY A 185 3.73 -11.24 17.09
C GLY A 185 4.57 -10.25 17.90
N SER A 186 5.26 -9.33 17.23
CA SER A 186 5.97 -8.22 17.86
C SER A 186 6.19 -7.06 16.90
N GLY A 187 6.45 -5.87 17.46
CA GLY A 187 6.77 -4.65 16.72
C GLY A 187 6.78 -3.43 17.64
N ASN A 188 7.22 -2.28 17.11
CA ASN A 188 7.24 -1.01 17.82
C ASN A 188 5.97 -0.22 17.50
N ARG A 189 5.17 0.15 18.50
CA ARG A 189 3.97 0.98 18.28
C ARG A 189 4.40 2.39 17.87
N ILE A 190 3.92 2.85 16.72
CA ILE A 190 4.26 4.17 16.13
C ILE A 190 3.05 5.08 15.94
N GLY A 191 1.83 4.60 16.18
CA GLY A 191 0.64 5.44 16.10
C GLY A 191 -0.67 4.73 16.42
N ASP A 192 -1.76 5.49 16.28
CA ASP A 192 -3.13 5.05 16.52
C ASP A 192 -3.86 4.73 15.22
N VAL A 193 -4.97 4.01 15.33
CA VAL A 193 -5.90 3.70 14.25
C VAL A 193 -7.22 4.39 14.55
N THR A 194 -7.82 5.04 13.56
CA THR A 194 -9.13 5.70 13.70
C THR A 194 -10.16 4.98 12.86
N MET A 195 -11.23 4.47 13.46
CA MET A 195 -12.31 3.83 12.70
C MET A 195 -13.07 4.85 11.86
N LEU A 196 -13.31 4.51 10.59
CA LEU A 196 -14.07 5.36 9.68
C LEU A 196 -15.57 5.26 9.98
N SER A 197 -16.25 6.40 9.94
CA SER A 197 -17.71 6.44 9.99
C SER A 197 -18.31 5.92 8.68
N ALA A 198 -19.57 5.49 8.71
CA ALA A 198 -20.32 5.10 7.50
C ALA A 198 -20.32 6.19 6.42
N SER A 199 -20.31 7.47 6.80
CA SER A 199 -20.25 8.58 5.85
C SER A 199 -18.92 8.64 5.07
N LEU A 200 -17.79 8.30 5.73
CA LEU A 200 -16.48 8.28 5.10
C LEU A 200 -16.29 7.05 4.19
N LEU A 201 -17.07 6.00 4.44
CA LEU A 201 -17.16 4.80 3.61
C LEU A 201 -18.15 4.95 2.45
N SER A 202 -18.88 6.07 2.37
CA SER A 202 -19.80 6.32 1.26
C SER A 202 -19.04 6.41 -0.07
N GLY A 203 -19.67 5.90 -1.15
CA GLY A 203 -19.06 5.83 -2.48
C GLY A 203 -18.15 4.63 -2.71
N LEU A 204 -17.89 3.79 -1.70
CA LEU A 204 -17.24 2.48 -1.91
C LEU A 204 -18.12 1.59 -2.79
N ASN A 205 -17.50 0.94 -3.78
CA ASN A 205 -18.18 0.00 -4.66
C ASN A 205 -17.33 -1.25 -4.91
N PHE A 206 -17.57 -2.31 -4.14
CA PHE A 206 -16.99 -3.64 -4.35
C PHE A 206 -17.76 -4.46 -5.42
N GLY A 207 -18.60 -3.80 -6.22
CA GLY A 207 -19.38 -4.41 -7.29
C GLY A 207 -20.52 -5.29 -6.80
N SER A 208 -21.02 -6.14 -7.69
CA SER A 208 -22.17 -7.02 -7.44
C SER A 208 -21.94 -8.10 -6.38
N ASN A 209 -20.69 -8.28 -5.94
CA ASN A 209 -20.28 -9.35 -5.05
C ASN A 209 -19.93 -8.85 -3.65
N ALA A 210 -20.26 -7.58 -3.34
CA ALA A 210 -20.07 -7.03 -2.02
C ALA A 210 -20.77 -7.88 -0.95
N GLY A 211 -20.05 -8.14 0.13
CA GLY A 211 -20.54 -8.82 1.32
C GLY A 211 -21.37 -7.88 2.19
N SER A 212 -22.00 -8.49 3.19
CA SER A 212 -22.91 -7.81 4.12
C SER A 212 -22.24 -6.86 5.11
N GLN A 213 -20.91 -6.94 5.26
CA GLN A 213 -20.14 -6.14 6.20
C GLN A 213 -19.14 -5.27 5.45
N THR A 214 -19.19 -3.97 5.69
CA THR A 214 -18.17 -3.02 5.24
C THR A 214 -17.76 -2.18 6.43
N PHE A 215 -16.46 -2.13 6.68
CA PHE A 215 -15.88 -1.23 7.67
C PHE A 215 -14.55 -0.70 7.12
N GLY A 216 -14.01 0.31 7.79
CA GLY A 216 -12.70 0.81 7.44
C GLY A 216 -12.10 1.61 8.56
N PHE A 217 -10.83 1.93 8.40
CA PHE A 217 -10.05 2.72 9.34
C PHE A 217 -9.10 3.64 8.60
N SER A 218 -8.61 4.66 9.28
CA SER A 218 -7.52 5.50 8.81
C SER A 218 -6.31 5.43 9.74
N ILE A 219 -5.16 5.66 9.12
CA ILE A 219 -3.87 5.84 9.80
C ILE A 219 -3.17 7.08 9.22
N ASN A 220 -2.27 7.68 9.99
CA ASN A 220 -1.42 8.75 9.47
C ASN A 220 -0.38 8.15 8.50
N ARG A 221 -0.45 8.54 7.22
CA ARG A 221 0.43 8.11 6.12
C ARG A 221 1.91 8.41 6.42
N ASN A 222 2.21 9.44 7.19
CA ASN A 222 3.58 9.82 7.54
C ASN A 222 4.25 8.83 8.50
N LEU A 223 3.50 7.88 9.07
CA LEU A 223 4.03 6.76 9.84
C LEU A 223 4.60 5.64 8.96
N LEU A 224 4.26 5.63 7.67
CA LEU A 224 4.72 4.62 6.72
C LEU A 224 5.84 5.15 5.81
N PRO A 225 6.72 4.28 5.29
CA PRO A 225 7.65 4.64 4.23
C PRO A 225 6.93 5.18 2.99
N SER A 226 7.65 5.97 2.20
CA SER A 226 7.24 6.30 0.83
C SER A 226 7.63 5.18 -0.13
N GLY A 227 6.93 5.07 -1.24
CA GLY A 227 7.21 4.10 -2.31
C GLY A 227 6.11 3.07 -2.49
N SER A 228 6.40 2.07 -3.31
CA SER A 228 5.51 0.92 -3.51
C SER A 228 5.48 0.03 -2.28
N PHE A 229 4.34 -0.58 -2.06
CA PHE A 229 4.16 -1.63 -1.06
C PHE A 229 3.22 -2.70 -1.57
N LEU A 230 3.37 -3.91 -1.05
CA LEU A 230 2.29 -4.89 -1.05
C LEU A 230 1.66 -4.90 0.33
N SER A 231 0.34 -4.77 0.39
CA SER A 231 -0.42 -4.88 1.62
C SER A 231 -1.30 -6.12 1.58
N ASN A 232 -1.45 -6.79 2.71
CA ASN A 232 -2.25 -7.99 2.82
C ASN A 232 -2.86 -8.15 4.21
N VAL A 233 -3.99 -8.85 4.28
CA VAL A 233 -4.66 -9.28 5.50
C VAL A 233 -5.21 -10.69 5.29
N PHE A 234 -5.21 -11.50 6.35
CA PHE A 234 -5.89 -12.79 6.41
C PHE A 234 -6.91 -12.78 7.54
N LEU A 235 -7.87 -13.69 7.51
CA LEU A 235 -8.61 -14.05 8.71
C LEU A 235 -7.75 -14.87 9.68
N GLU A 236 -8.14 -14.95 10.95
CA GLU A 236 -7.31 -15.58 12.00
C GLU A 236 -7.09 -17.08 11.80
N CYS A 237 -8.06 -17.75 11.19
CA CYS A 237 -7.96 -19.14 10.76
C CYS A 237 -7.20 -19.33 9.44
N GLY A 238 -6.81 -18.25 8.75
CA GLY A 238 -6.07 -18.31 7.49
C GLY A 238 -6.83 -19.06 6.38
N ASN A 239 -8.16 -19.05 6.46
CA ASN A 239 -9.07 -19.67 5.51
C ASN A 239 -9.54 -18.72 4.40
N ASP A 240 -9.09 -17.47 4.46
CA ASP A 240 -9.25 -16.47 3.42
C ASP A 240 -8.29 -15.30 3.65
N GLY A 241 -7.97 -14.56 2.59
CA GLY A 241 -7.08 -13.42 2.64
C GLY A 241 -7.15 -12.56 1.40
N VAL A 242 -6.85 -11.27 1.54
CA VAL A 242 -6.80 -10.34 0.41
C VAL A 242 -5.53 -9.51 0.46
N ALA A 243 -4.99 -9.19 -0.71
CA ALA A 243 -3.84 -8.32 -0.89
C ALA A 243 -4.14 -7.22 -1.92
N ILE A 244 -3.43 -6.10 -1.78
CA ILE A 244 -3.44 -4.99 -2.73
C ILE A 244 -2.02 -4.43 -2.84
N GLN A 245 -1.57 -4.27 -4.08
CA GLN A 245 -0.28 -3.67 -4.38
C GLN A 245 -0.43 -2.19 -4.71
N SER A 246 0.46 -1.36 -4.17
CA SER A 246 0.69 -0.01 -4.67
C SER A 246 1.96 0.05 -5.52
N GLU A 247 1.94 0.88 -6.56
CA GLU A 247 3.12 1.15 -7.38
C GLU A 247 3.73 2.52 -7.01
N ALA A 248 5.06 2.60 -7.04
CA ALA A 248 5.74 3.87 -6.86
C ALA A 248 5.51 4.73 -8.12
N VAL A 249 5.05 5.97 -7.94
CA VAL A 249 4.99 6.94 -9.04
C VAL A 249 6.43 7.21 -9.50
N PRO A 250 6.80 6.93 -10.77
CA PRO A 250 8.12 7.28 -11.26
C PRO A 250 8.28 8.80 -11.16
N GLU A 251 9.36 9.27 -10.52
CA GLU A 251 9.67 10.70 -10.58
C GLU A 251 9.77 11.12 -12.06
N PRO A 252 9.12 12.21 -12.49
CA PRO A 252 9.18 12.62 -13.88
C PRO A 252 10.65 12.79 -14.29
N ALA A 253 11.10 11.98 -15.25
CA ALA A 253 12.44 12.05 -15.85
C ALA A 253 12.81 13.46 -16.37
N THR A 254 11.82 14.36 -16.44
CA THR A 254 11.91 15.80 -16.64
C THR A 254 12.88 16.49 -15.67
N MET A 255 13.03 16.04 -14.43
CA MET A 255 14.01 16.60 -13.48
C MET A 255 15.46 16.27 -13.87
N ALA A 256 15.73 15.04 -14.33
CA ALA A 256 17.04 14.67 -14.86
C ALA A 256 17.34 15.38 -16.21
N GLY A 257 16.33 15.50 -17.07
CA GLY A 257 16.44 16.20 -18.36
C GLY A 257 16.69 17.70 -18.24
N ALA A 258 16.07 18.38 -17.25
CA ALA A 258 16.27 19.81 -17.01
C ALA A 258 17.69 20.12 -16.50
N VAL A 259 18.25 19.27 -15.64
CA VAL A 259 19.63 19.41 -15.14
C VAL A 259 20.65 19.19 -16.28
N LEU A 260 20.43 18.17 -17.12
CA LEU A 260 21.28 17.91 -18.29
C LEU A 260 21.15 19.01 -19.37
N GLY A 261 19.94 19.52 -19.60
CA GLY A 261 19.68 20.62 -20.54
C GLY A 261 20.35 21.93 -20.11
N LEU A 262 20.30 22.27 -18.83
CA LEU A 262 20.97 23.45 -18.27
C LEU A 262 22.50 23.32 -18.29
N ALA A 263 23.04 22.13 -18.01
CA ALA A 263 24.47 21.84 -18.14
C ALA A 263 24.95 21.93 -19.59
N GLY A 264 24.16 21.42 -20.55
CA GLY A 264 24.43 21.51 -21.99
C GLY A 264 24.44 22.96 -22.50
N LEU A 265 23.45 23.77 -22.09
CA LEU A 265 23.37 25.19 -22.42
C LEU A 265 24.54 25.99 -21.83
N ALA A 266 24.94 25.71 -20.59
CA ALA A 266 26.08 26.35 -19.94
C ALA A 266 27.41 26.01 -20.65
N ALA A 267 27.60 24.75 -21.06
CA ALA A 267 28.77 24.30 -21.81
C ALA A 267 28.85 24.92 -23.21
N ALA A 268 27.73 25.00 -23.93
CA ALA A 268 27.64 25.65 -25.24
C ALA A 268 28.00 27.15 -25.17
N LYS A 269 27.49 27.85 -24.15
CA LYS A 269 27.77 29.27 -23.91
C LYS A 269 29.24 29.52 -23.56
N ARG A 270 29.88 28.59 -22.82
CA ARG A 270 31.33 28.63 -22.53
C ARG A 270 32.19 28.43 -23.79
N LYS A 271 31.74 27.58 -24.72
CA LYS A 271 32.44 27.30 -25.99
C LYS A 271 32.34 28.48 -26.97
N GLN A 272 31.20 29.17 -27.02
CA GLN A 272 31.06 30.41 -27.81
C GLN A 272 31.99 31.52 -27.32
N ARG A 273 32.01 31.80 -26.01
CA ARG A 273 32.89 32.83 -25.42
C ARG A 273 34.37 32.57 -25.66
N ARG A 274 34.79 31.30 -25.72
CA ARG A 274 36.18 30.93 -26.05
C ARG A 274 36.55 31.16 -27.51
N LYS A 275 35.59 31.07 -28.43
CA LYS A 275 35.81 31.38 -29.85
C LYS A 275 35.89 32.89 -30.09
N GLU A 276 35.05 33.66 -29.40
CA GLU A 276 35.05 35.14 -29.47
C GLU A 276 36.32 35.76 -28.84
N ALA A 277 36.93 35.10 -27.87
CA ALA A 277 38.19 35.55 -27.25
C ALA A 277 39.46 35.15 -28.03
N ALA A 278 39.33 34.38 -29.11
CA ALA A 278 40.43 33.88 -29.94
C ALA A 278 40.47 34.51 -31.34
N SER A 279 39.60 35.50 -31.59
CA SER A 279 39.54 36.35 -32.79
C SER A 279 39.86 37.78 -32.42
#